data_AF-A0A2G2MKD2-F1
#
_entry.id   AF-A0A2G2MKD2-F1
#
_cell.length_a   1.000
_cell.length_b   1.000
_cell.length_c   1.000
_cell.angle_alpha   90.00
_cell.angle_beta   90.00
_cell.angle_gamma   90.00
#
_symmetry.space_group_name_H-M   'P 1'
#
loop_
_entity.id
_entity.type
_entity.pdbx_description
1 polymer ?
#
loop_
_entity_poly.entity_id
_entity_poly.type
_entity_poly.pdbx_seq_one_letter_code
_entity_poly.pdbx_strand_id
1 'polypeptide(L)'
;MKLKYVGAKPNVSGRGVSFNQSKPDRYTFLNAAVELLEALSFEPTEDKKIYLYNVEGKERSGSELITLLKKHCANPEEAFANLQEKTNALIEKYTNRVKENDTISTDERRAWLGNIEIMRDYYLQYITNESAYQCSLNALADKIHRSHIEEVTVPLGRNHGLVLSHLVDVLRDHKPPYDATLSIEAKDGESFGKLDMNRAAPLNL
;
A
#
# COMPACT_ATOMS: atom_id res chain seq x y z
N MET A 1 2.77 -2.22 18.72
CA MET A 1 2.22 -2.47 17.37
C MET A 1 3.20 -3.35 16.61
N LYS A 2 2.73 -4.31 15.82
CA LYS A 2 3.58 -5.19 15.01
C LYS A 2 3.00 -5.27 13.60
N LEU A 3 3.84 -5.16 12.58
CA LEU A 3 3.47 -5.49 11.21
C LEU A 3 3.71 -6.98 11.00
N LYS A 4 2.70 -7.70 10.56
CA LYS A 4 2.80 -9.12 10.23
C LYS A 4 1.80 -9.45 9.13
N TYR A 5 2.18 -10.37 8.26
CA TYR A 5 1.27 -10.95 7.28
C TYR A 5 0.13 -11.69 7.98
N VAL A 6 -1.11 -11.46 7.53
CA VAL A 6 -2.30 -12.21 7.99
C VAL A 6 -3.05 -12.91 6.88
N GLY A 7 -2.83 -12.53 5.62
CA GLY A 7 -3.49 -13.13 4.47
C GLY A 7 -4.36 -12.14 3.70
N ALA A 8 -4.91 -12.60 2.59
CA ALA A 8 -5.75 -11.77 1.72
C ALA A 8 -7.03 -11.28 2.42
N LYS A 9 -7.76 -10.36 1.81
CA LYS A 9 -8.97 -9.79 2.43
C LYS A 9 -10.00 -10.89 2.75
N PRO A 10 -10.47 -10.99 4.01
CA PRO A 10 -11.42 -12.02 4.40
C PRO A 10 -12.80 -11.71 3.84
N ASN A 11 -13.51 -12.78 3.45
CA ASN A 11 -14.90 -12.79 3.06
C ASN A 11 -15.65 -13.71 4.02
N VAL A 12 -16.37 -13.09 4.95
CA VAL A 12 -17.06 -13.77 6.05
C VAL A 12 -18.52 -14.00 5.70
N SER A 13 -19.03 -15.19 5.98
CA SER A 13 -20.42 -15.61 5.76
C SER A 13 -20.95 -16.43 6.95
N GLY A 14 -22.23 -16.77 6.95
CA GLY A 14 -22.81 -17.72 7.92
C GLY A 14 -22.22 -19.14 7.83
N ARG A 15 -21.59 -19.50 6.70
CA ARG A 15 -20.98 -20.82 6.47
C ARG A 15 -19.50 -20.87 6.86
N GLY A 16 -18.90 -19.74 7.24
CA GLY A 16 -17.49 -19.64 7.59
C GLY A 16 -16.77 -18.48 6.91
N VAL A 17 -15.45 -18.53 6.94
CA VAL A 17 -14.54 -17.49 6.43
C VAL A 17 -13.78 -18.02 5.22
N SER A 18 -13.75 -17.23 4.15
CA SER A 18 -12.92 -17.44 2.96
C SER A 18 -12.04 -16.21 2.70
N PHE A 19 -11.09 -16.27 1.77
CA PHE A 19 -10.16 -15.18 1.49
C PHE A 19 -10.14 -14.80 0.02
N ASN A 20 -10.29 -13.51 -0.28
CA ASN A 20 -10.28 -12.99 -1.64
C ASN A 20 -8.85 -12.76 -2.11
N GLN A 21 -8.33 -13.69 -2.90
CA GLN A 21 -6.95 -13.65 -3.43
C GLN A 21 -6.68 -12.47 -4.37
N SER A 22 -7.72 -11.84 -4.94
CA SER A 22 -7.55 -10.63 -5.75
C SER A 22 -7.25 -9.38 -4.89
N LYS A 23 -7.30 -9.50 -3.56
CA LYS A 23 -7.04 -8.44 -2.58
C LYS A 23 -6.03 -8.95 -1.54
N PRO A 24 -4.75 -9.13 -1.92
CA PRO A 24 -3.72 -9.59 -1.01
C PRO A 24 -3.50 -8.61 0.14
N ASP A 25 -2.96 -9.12 1.25
CA ASP A 25 -2.52 -8.31 2.39
C ASP A 25 -1.50 -7.26 1.94
N ARG A 26 -1.69 -5.99 2.29
CA ARG A 26 -0.72 -4.95 1.93
C ARG A 26 0.65 -5.14 2.56
N TYR A 27 0.76 -5.98 3.59
CA TYR A 27 2.05 -6.39 4.12
C TYR A 27 3.00 -6.93 3.04
N THR A 28 2.47 -7.62 2.01
CA THR A 28 3.30 -8.20 0.93
C THR A 28 4.02 -7.15 0.08
N PHE A 29 3.59 -5.89 0.16
CA PHE A 29 4.13 -4.78 -0.64
C PHE A 29 5.04 -3.85 0.18
N LEU A 30 5.11 -4.03 1.50
CA LEU A 30 5.82 -3.10 2.37
C LEU A 30 7.33 -3.12 2.17
N ASN A 31 7.94 -4.30 1.97
CA ASN A 31 9.37 -4.39 1.70
C ASN A 31 9.75 -3.60 0.44
N ALA A 32 9.01 -3.81 -0.65
CA ALA A 32 9.22 -3.09 -1.91
C ALA A 32 8.98 -1.59 -1.77
N ALA A 33 7.94 -1.16 -1.06
CA ALA A 33 7.67 0.27 -0.87
C ALA A 33 8.74 0.97 -0.02
N VAL A 34 9.24 0.31 1.04
CA VAL A 34 10.32 0.84 1.87
C VAL A 34 11.65 0.87 1.12
N GLU A 35 11.93 -0.15 0.32
CA GLU A 35 13.10 -0.18 -0.54
C GLU A 35 13.10 0.97 -1.55
N LEU A 36 11.95 1.24 -2.19
CA LEU A 36 11.78 2.43 -3.03
C LEU A 36 11.97 3.73 -2.23
N LEU A 37 11.43 3.82 -1.01
CA LEU A 37 11.60 5.00 -0.16
C LEU A 37 13.07 5.26 0.15
N GLU A 38 13.81 4.22 0.53
CA GLU A 38 15.24 4.32 0.82
C GLU A 38 16.02 4.72 -0.43
N ALA A 39 15.71 4.09 -1.57
CA ALA A 39 16.39 4.34 -2.83
C ALA A 39 16.11 5.73 -3.41
N LEU A 40 14.92 6.30 -3.17
CA LEU A 40 14.64 7.70 -3.50
C LEU A 40 15.30 8.69 -2.52
N SER A 41 15.97 8.24 -1.45
CA SER A 41 16.62 9.14 -0.46
C SER A 41 17.94 9.72 -0.92
N PHE A 42 18.49 9.19 -2.01
CA PHE A 42 19.62 9.78 -2.67
C PHE A 42 19.16 11.00 -3.47
N GLU A 43 19.98 12.06 -3.50
CA GLU A 43 19.65 13.26 -4.27
C GLU A 43 19.47 12.89 -5.75
N PRO A 44 18.44 13.44 -6.43
CA PRO A 44 18.28 13.23 -7.87
C PRO A 44 19.55 13.70 -8.58
N THR A 45 19.96 12.95 -9.61
CA THR A 45 20.95 13.43 -10.58
C THR A 45 20.46 14.72 -11.26
N GLU A 46 21.35 15.47 -11.91
CA GLU A 46 20.99 16.74 -12.58
C GLU A 46 19.80 16.61 -13.56
N ASP A 47 19.57 15.42 -14.10
CA ASP A 47 18.46 15.09 -15.01
C ASP A 47 17.13 14.74 -14.30
N LYS A 48 17.09 14.72 -12.97
CA LYS A 48 15.90 14.39 -12.14
C LYS A 48 15.29 13.01 -12.42
N LYS A 49 16.08 12.10 -13.00
CA LYS A 49 15.69 10.72 -13.27
C LYS A 49 16.34 9.81 -12.25
N ILE A 50 15.58 8.83 -11.77
CA ILE A 50 16.09 7.85 -10.82
C ILE A 50 16.01 6.47 -11.44
N TYR A 51 17.16 5.83 -11.54
CA TYR A 51 17.26 4.46 -12.01
C TYR A 51 17.74 3.56 -10.87
N LEU A 52 16.85 2.65 -10.45
CA LEU A 52 17.10 1.75 -9.33
C LEU A 52 17.53 0.40 -9.85
N TYR A 53 18.78 0.30 -10.31
CA TYR A 53 19.33 -0.93 -10.89
C TYR A 53 19.70 -2.01 -9.86
N ASN A 54 19.89 -1.63 -8.60
CA ASN A 54 20.34 -2.55 -7.56
C ASN A 54 19.53 -2.35 -6.28
N VAL A 55 18.28 -2.82 -6.31
CA VAL A 55 17.48 -3.03 -5.11
C VAL A 55 18.11 -4.21 -4.35
N GLU A 56 18.50 -4.02 -3.08
CA GLU A 56 19.17 -5.03 -2.22
C GLU A 56 18.39 -6.35 -2.09
N GLY A 57 17.13 -6.37 -2.54
CA GLY A 57 16.01 -6.57 -1.66
C GLY A 57 16.26 -7.45 -0.44
N LYS A 58 16.49 -6.73 0.62
CA LYS A 58 16.50 -7.25 1.96
C LYS A 58 15.06 -7.49 2.41
N GLU A 59 14.75 -8.73 2.79
CA GLU A 59 13.50 -9.03 3.51
C GLU A 59 13.61 -8.49 4.94
N ARG A 60 12.88 -7.43 5.24
CA ARG A 60 12.89 -6.78 6.55
C ARG A 60 11.78 -7.35 7.42
N SER A 61 12.08 -7.51 8.71
CA SER A 61 11.09 -7.89 9.71
C SER A 61 10.03 -6.80 9.89
N GLY A 62 8.86 -7.17 10.44
CA GLY A 62 7.81 -6.20 10.75
C GLY A 62 8.25 -5.07 11.70
N SER A 63 9.18 -5.33 12.62
CA SER A 63 9.78 -4.31 13.48
C SER A 63 10.70 -3.35 12.72
N GLU A 64 11.52 -3.87 11.80
CA GLU A 64 12.38 -3.04 10.95
C GLU A 64 11.54 -2.16 10.03
N LEU A 65 10.48 -2.70 9.44
CA LEU A 65 9.53 -1.94 8.61
C LEU A 65 8.89 -0.79 9.39
N ILE A 66 8.45 -1.01 10.63
CA ILE A 66 7.92 0.09 11.48
C ILE A 66 8.97 1.18 11.68
N THR A 67 10.21 0.81 12.01
CA THR A 67 11.29 1.78 12.24
C THR A 67 11.56 2.62 10.98
N LEU A 68 11.58 2.01 9.81
CA LEU A 68 11.81 2.71 8.54
C LEU A 68 10.61 3.60 8.16
N LEU A 69 9.38 3.12 8.33
CA LEU A 69 8.19 3.94 8.11
C LEU A 69 8.15 5.16 9.03
N LYS A 70 8.56 5.00 10.29
CA LYS A 70 8.69 6.14 11.22
C LYS A 70 9.72 7.18 10.79
N LYS A 71 10.76 6.76 10.08
CA LYS A 71 11.79 7.66 9.55
C LYS A 71 11.30 8.43 8.31
N HIS A 72 10.49 7.80 7.47
CA HIS A 72 10.14 8.33 6.14
C HIS A 72 8.75 8.95 6.04
N CYS A 73 7.77 8.47 6.80
CA CYS A 73 6.46 9.09 6.81
C CYS A 73 6.51 10.43 7.54
N ALA A 74 5.89 11.47 6.97
CA ALA A 74 5.83 12.78 7.60
C ALA A 74 5.10 12.77 8.95
N ASN A 75 4.11 11.89 9.10
CA ASN A 75 3.36 11.70 10.33
C ASN A 75 3.05 10.21 10.56
N PRO A 76 4.04 9.41 11.03
CA PRO A 76 3.84 7.97 11.23
C PRO A 76 2.82 7.68 12.33
N GLU A 77 2.66 8.59 13.28
CA GLU A 77 1.66 8.51 14.33
C GLU A 77 0.24 8.60 13.78
N GLU A 78 0.01 9.45 12.77
CA GLU A 78 -1.29 9.57 12.09
C GLU A 78 -1.63 8.34 11.24
N ALA A 79 -0.63 7.72 10.59
CA ALA A 79 -0.86 6.48 9.86
C ALA A 79 -1.39 5.35 10.75
N PHE A 80 -1.00 5.37 12.03
CA PHE A 80 -1.47 4.41 13.03
C PHE A 80 -2.46 5.00 14.04
N ALA A 81 -2.84 6.26 13.85
CA ALA A 81 -3.92 6.86 14.58
C ALA A 81 -5.23 6.21 14.13
N ASN A 82 -6.13 6.05 15.08
CA ASN A 82 -7.49 5.59 14.80
C ASN A 82 -7.57 4.19 14.18
N LEU A 83 -6.53 3.33 14.32
CA LEU A 83 -6.59 1.93 13.84
C LEU A 83 -7.80 1.19 14.44
N GLN A 84 -8.05 1.39 15.74
CA GLN A 84 -9.18 0.77 16.42
C GLN A 84 -10.52 1.29 15.87
N GLU A 85 -10.61 2.58 15.58
CA GLU A 85 -11.80 3.20 15.00
C GLU A 85 -12.05 2.69 13.58
N LYS A 86 -11.04 2.69 12.71
CA LYS A 86 -11.10 2.12 11.35
C LYS A 86 -11.53 0.65 11.38
N THR A 87 -11.00 -0.11 12.33
CA THR A 87 -11.36 -1.52 12.52
C THR A 87 -12.81 -1.68 12.99
N ASN A 88 -13.24 -0.87 13.96
CA ASN A 88 -14.62 -0.87 14.44
C ASN A 88 -15.60 -0.49 13.32
N ALA A 89 -15.29 0.53 12.53
CA ALA A 89 -16.10 0.96 11.40
C ALA A 89 -16.22 -0.15 10.33
N LEU A 90 -15.14 -0.91 10.08
CA LEU A 90 -15.19 -2.07 9.18
C LEU A 90 -16.09 -3.19 9.73
N ILE A 91 -15.95 -3.52 11.02
CA ILE A 91 -16.77 -4.54 11.69
C ILE A 91 -18.23 -4.13 11.71
N GLU A 92 -18.52 -2.86 12.01
CA GLU A 92 -19.87 -2.31 12.00
C GLU A 92 -20.49 -2.40 10.60
N LYS A 93 -19.76 -2.00 9.57
CA LYS A 93 -20.20 -2.14 8.17
C LYS A 93 -20.58 -3.59 7.84
N TYR A 94 -19.77 -4.56 8.24
CA TYR A 94 -20.08 -5.98 8.01
C TYR A 94 -21.26 -6.45 8.85
N THR A 95 -21.34 -6.03 10.10
CA THR A 95 -22.43 -6.37 11.01
C THR A 95 -23.76 -5.83 10.51
N ASN A 96 -23.82 -4.58 10.05
CA ASN A 96 -25.04 -3.94 9.55
C ASN A 96 -25.53 -4.65 8.28
N ARG A 97 -24.64 -5.01 7.35
CA ARG A 97 -24.98 -5.84 6.19
C ARG A 97 -25.64 -7.17 6.57
N VAL A 98 -25.24 -7.79 7.67
CA VAL A 98 -25.86 -9.02 8.17
C VAL A 98 -27.20 -8.74 8.83
N LYS A 99 -27.34 -7.67 9.61
CA LYS A 99 -28.59 -7.28 10.28
C LYS A 99 -29.68 -6.90 9.30
N GLU A 100 -29.33 -6.20 8.23
CA GLU A 100 -30.24 -5.72 7.18
C GLU A 100 -30.60 -6.82 6.15
N ASN A 101 -30.02 -8.02 6.28
CA ASN A 101 -30.30 -9.11 5.36
C ASN A 101 -31.56 -9.88 5.79
N ASP A 102 -32.64 -9.77 5.03
CA ASP A 102 -33.92 -10.45 5.30
C ASP A 102 -34.02 -11.86 4.71
N THR A 103 -33.00 -12.31 3.96
CA THR A 103 -33.02 -13.59 3.24
C THR A 103 -32.37 -14.75 4.02
N ILE A 104 -31.75 -14.46 5.17
CA ILE A 104 -31.04 -15.46 5.98
C ILE A 104 -31.83 -15.86 7.22
N SER A 105 -31.70 -17.12 7.61
CA SER A 105 -32.33 -17.64 8.84
C SER A 105 -31.73 -17.03 10.11
N THR A 106 -32.44 -17.15 11.23
CA THR A 106 -31.95 -16.70 12.54
C THR A 106 -30.63 -17.38 12.94
N ASP A 107 -30.50 -18.68 12.68
CA ASP A 107 -29.28 -19.43 13.00
C ASP A 107 -28.12 -19.03 12.09
N GLU A 108 -28.37 -18.85 10.79
CA GLU A 108 -27.37 -18.35 9.86
C GLU A 108 -26.90 -16.93 10.23
N ARG A 109 -27.83 -16.06 10.63
CA ARG A 109 -27.50 -14.70 11.11
C ARG A 109 -26.61 -14.75 12.35
N ARG A 110 -26.95 -15.61 13.32
CA ARG A 110 -26.15 -15.81 14.54
C ARG A 110 -24.75 -16.30 14.20
N ALA A 111 -24.64 -17.31 13.32
CA ALA A 111 -23.37 -17.85 12.88
C ALA A 111 -22.52 -16.79 12.14
N TRP A 112 -23.14 -16.02 11.25
CA TRP A 112 -22.44 -14.98 10.48
C TRP A 112 -21.91 -13.87 11.38
N LEU A 113 -22.72 -13.35 12.30
CA LEU A 113 -22.27 -12.36 13.29
C LEU A 113 -21.13 -12.90 14.17
N GLY A 114 -21.24 -14.16 14.62
CA GLY A 114 -20.17 -14.82 15.37
C GLY A 114 -18.86 -14.93 14.58
N ASN A 115 -18.94 -15.28 13.28
CA ASN A 115 -17.77 -15.35 12.42
C ASN A 115 -17.13 -13.96 12.19
N ILE A 116 -17.93 -12.89 12.15
CA ILE A 116 -17.40 -11.51 12.06
C ILE A 116 -16.63 -11.17 13.35
N GLU A 117 -17.19 -11.50 14.52
CA GLU A 117 -16.58 -11.19 15.81
C GLU A 117 -15.26 -11.94 16.01
N ILE A 118 -15.19 -13.23 15.67
CA ILE A 118 -13.96 -14.02 15.76
C ILE A 118 -12.84 -13.44 14.87
N MET A 119 -13.20 -12.74 13.78
CA MET A 119 -12.24 -12.12 12.87
C MET A 119 -11.75 -10.74 13.32
N ARG A 120 -12.14 -10.25 14.49
CA ARG A 120 -11.78 -8.91 15.00
C ARG A 120 -10.27 -8.64 14.98
N ASP A 121 -9.46 -9.55 15.51
CA ASP A 121 -8.00 -9.41 15.55
C ASP A 121 -7.38 -9.46 14.15
N TYR A 122 -7.97 -10.27 13.26
CA TYR A 122 -7.58 -10.32 11.86
C TYR A 122 -7.82 -8.97 11.19
N TYR A 123 -9.01 -8.38 11.36
CA TYR A 123 -9.34 -7.08 10.79
C TYR A 123 -8.40 -5.99 11.29
N LEU A 124 -8.09 -5.99 12.60
CA LEU A 124 -7.15 -5.02 13.17
C LEU A 124 -5.79 -5.12 12.50
N GLN A 125 -5.25 -6.32 12.34
CA GLN A 125 -3.95 -6.50 11.70
C GLN A 125 -3.98 -6.16 10.21
N TYR A 126 -5.05 -6.55 9.50
CA TYR A 126 -5.25 -6.20 8.09
C TYR A 126 -5.29 -4.68 7.90
N ILE A 127 -6.05 -3.95 8.73
CA ILE A 127 -6.12 -2.48 8.72
C ILE A 127 -4.78 -1.85 9.11
N THR A 128 -4.04 -2.44 10.04
CA THR A 128 -2.69 -1.99 10.41
C THR A 128 -1.76 -2.06 9.20
N ASN A 129 -1.79 -3.16 8.45
CA ASN A 129 -0.95 -3.34 7.26
C ASN A 129 -1.36 -2.39 6.12
N GLU A 130 -2.67 -2.24 5.86
CA GLU A 130 -3.20 -1.26 4.88
C GLU A 130 -2.75 0.17 5.23
N SER A 131 -2.84 0.56 6.50
CA SER A 131 -2.49 1.92 6.92
C SER A 131 -0.97 2.18 6.85
N ALA A 132 -0.15 1.18 7.20
CA ALA A 132 1.30 1.24 7.01
C ALA A 132 1.68 1.40 5.53
N TYR A 133 1.01 0.66 4.65
CA TYR A 133 1.28 0.72 3.22
C TYR A 133 0.85 2.05 2.61
N GLN A 134 -0.33 2.57 2.99
CA GLN A 134 -0.76 3.89 2.55
C GLN A 134 0.21 4.99 3.01
N CYS A 135 0.74 4.89 4.24
CA CYS A 135 1.79 5.77 4.74
C CYS A 135 3.01 5.77 3.82
N SER A 136 3.46 4.58 3.40
CA SER A 136 4.61 4.44 2.51
C SER A 136 4.37 5.05 1.12
N LEU A 137 3.17 4.87 0.55
CA LEU A 137 2.82 5.45 -0.75
C LEU A 137 2.75 6.99 -0.67
N ASN A 138 2.14 7.53 0.39
CA ASN A 138 2.09 8.99 0.59
C ASN A 138 3.50 9.57 0.75
N ALA A 139 4.37 8.89 1.51
CA ALA A 139 5.76 9.31 1.67
C ALA A 139 6.55 9.25 0.35
N LEU A 140 6.29 8.24 -0.50
CA LEU A 140 6.87 8.17 -1.85
C LEU A 140 6.42 9.35 -2.70
N ALA A 141 5.12 9.64 -2.73
CA ALA A 141 4.54 10.76 -3.49
C ALA A 141 5.10 12.12 -3.02
N ASP A 142 5.13 12.35 -1.71
CA ASP A 142 5.72 13.56 -1.11
C ASP A 142 7.18 13.76 -1.55
N LYS A 143 7.93 12.67 -1.63
CA LYS A 143 9.35 12.72 -1.96
C LYS A 143 9.58 12.97 -3.45
N ILE A 144 8.85 12.27 -4.31
CA ILE A 144 8.80 12.55 -5.75
C ILE A 144 8.50 14.04 -5.96
N HIS A 145 7.54 14.57 -5.23
CA HIS A 145 7.18 15.97 -5.31
C HIS A 145 8.31 16.91 -4.86
N ARG A 146 8.81 16.75 -3.62
CA ARG A 146 9.83 17.63 -3.02
C ARG A 146 11.14 17.63 -3.80
N SER A 147 11.55 16.46 -4.29
CA SER A 147 12.79 16.30 -5.06
C SER A 147 12.60 16.58 -6.55
N HIS A 148 11.40 16.98 -6.97
CA HIS A 148 11.09 17.28 -8.37
C HIS A 148 11.43 16.14 -9.34
N ILE A 149 11.30 14.88 -8.89
CA ILE A 149 11.64 13.70 -9.69
C ILE A 149 10.70 13.63 -10.91
N GLU A 150 11.28 13.44 -12.09
CA GLU A 150 10.54 13.39 -13.36
C GLU A 150 10.26 11.94 -13.78
N GLU A 151 11.19 11.03 -13.50
CA GLU A 151 11.11 9.64 -13.90
C GLU A 151 11.69 8.72 -12.82
N VAL A 152 11.00 7.59 -12.56
CA VAL A 152 11.51 6.50 -11.72
C VAL A 152 11.47 5.20 -12.51
N THR A 153 12.64 4.58 -12.70
CA THR A 153 12.77 3.30 -13.40
C THR A 153 13.31 2.24 -12.44
N VAL A 154 12.57 1.14 -12.28
CA VAL A 154 12.86 0.05 -11.33
C VAL A 154 12.71 -1.32 -12.00
N PRO A 155 13.45 -2.36 -11.58
CA PRO A 155 13.17 -3.73 -12.01
C PRO A 155 11.79 -4.16 -11.52
N LEU A 156 11.00 -4.86 -12.35
CA LEU A 156 9.62 -5.24 -12.01
C LEU A 156 9.50 -6.29 -10.89
N GLY A 157 10.59 -7.01 -10.60
CA GLY A 157 10.61 -8.07 -9.60
C GLY A 157 10.21 -7.60 -8.20
N ARG A 158 9.86 -8.56 -7.33
CA ARG A 158 9.64 -8.32 -5.89
C ARG A 158 8.55 -7.31 -5.54
N ASN A 159 7.50 -7.24 -6.36
CA ASN A 159 6.36 -6.34 -6.21
C ASN A 159 6.62 -4.85 -6.49
N HIS A 160 7.82 -4.43 -6.94
CA HIS A 160 8.07 -3.03 -7.27
C HIS A 160 7.10 -2.48 -8.31
N GLY A 161 6.82 -3.25 -9.38
CA GLY A 161 5.85 -2.85 -10.40
C GLY A 161 4.44 -2.63 -9.85
N LEU A 162 4.00 -3.48 -8.89
CA LEU A 162 2.71 -3.30 -8.22
C LEU A 162 2.69 -2.08 -7.32
N VAL A 163 3.80 -1.80 -6.60
CA VAL A 163 3.91 -0.58 -5.80
C VAL A 163 3.85 0.66 -6.69
N LEU A 164 4.57 0.69 -7.81
CA LEU A 164 4.49 1.81 -8.76
C LEU A 164 3.07 1.96 -9.32
N SER A 165 2.39 0.85 -9.64
CA SER A 165 1.01 0.90 -10.12
C SER A 165 0.05 1.49 -9.10
N HIS A 166 0.19 1.16 -7.81
CA HIS A 166 -0.62 1.78 -6.76
C HIS A 166 -0.23 3.24 -6.52
N LEU A 167 1.05 3.58 -6.70
CA LEU A 167 1.56 4.94 -6.53
C LEU A 167 1.01 5.91 -7.57
N VAL A 168 0.71 5.46 -8.80
CA VAL A 168 0.04 6.27 -9.84
C VAL A 168 -1.24 6.92 -9.30
N ASP A 169 -2.11 6.13 -8.66
CA ASP A 169 -3.36 6.65 -8.10
C ASP A 169 -3.11 7.66 -6.98
N VAL A 170 -2.11 7.41 -6.12
CA VAL A 170 -1.75 8.32 -5.03
C VAL A 170 -1.17 9.62 -5.55
N LEU A 171 -0.35 9.58 -6.60
CA LEU A 171 0.23 10.76 -7.25
C LEU A 171 -0.84 11.62 -7.95
N ARG A 172 -1.85 10.98 -8.55
CA ARG A 172 -3.00 11.67 -9.15
C ARG A 172 -3.82 12.44 -8.13
N ASP A 173 -3.99 11.88 -6.94
CA ASP A 173 -4.78 12.49 -5.86
C ASP A 173 -3.94 13.39 -4.93
N HIS A 174 -2.61 13.43 -5.13
CA HIS A 174 -1.67 14.27 -4.38
C HIS A 174 -1.90 15.77 -4.68
N LYS A 175 -1.32 16.65 -3.87
CA LYS A 175 -1.44 18.11 -4.01
C LYS A 175 -0.05 18.76 -4.04
N PRO A 176 0.36 19.33 -5.20
CA PRO A 176 -0.31 19.29 -6.51
C PRO A 176 -0.28 17.88 -7.14
N PRO A 177 -1.26 17.57 -8.02
CA PRO A 177 -1.38 16.26 -8.63
C PRO A 177 -0.36 16.04 -9.75
N TYR A 178 0.01 14.79 -9.99
CA TYR A 178 0.70 14.35 -11.21
C TYR A 178 -0.21 13.47 -12.06
N ASP A 179 -0.14 13.66 -13.38
CA ASP A 179 -0.73 12.74 -14.35
C ASP A 179 0.25 11.61 -14.65
N ALA A 180 0.70 10.90 -13.61
CA ALA A 180 1.78 9.92 -13.75
C ALA A 180 1.33 8.69 -14.56
N THR A 181 2.21 8.17 -15.42
CA THR A 181 1.96 6.96 -16.20
C THR A 181 3.00 5.88 -15.89
N LEU A 182 2.54 4.64 -15.79
CA LEU A 182 3.40 3.47 -15.65
C LEU A 182 3.50 2.75 -16.99
N SER A 183 4.72 2.53 -17.46
CA SER A 183 5.04 1.72 -18.63
C SER A 183 6.01 0.61 -18.26
N ILE A 184 6.07 -0.43 -19.10
CA ILE A 184 7.01 -1.54 -18.95
C ILE A 184 7.99 -1.49 -20.12
N GLU A 185 9.27 -1.43 -19.80
CA GLU A 185 10.36 -1.43 -20.78
C GLU A 185 11.22 -2.67 -20.59
N ALA A 186 11.69 -3.26 -21.70
CA ALA A 186 12.63 -4.37 -21.68
C ALA A 186 14.02 -3.84 -22.08
N LYS A 187 15.02 -4.05 -21.22
CA LYS A 187 16.41 -3.65 -21.48
C LYS A 187 17.31 -4.83 -21.13
N ASP A 188 18.14 -5.24 -22.09
CA ASP A 188 19.13 -6.32 -21.91
C ASP A 188 18.54 -7.65 -21.39
N GLY A 189 17.28 -7.95 -21.74
CA GLY A 189 16.56 -9.16 -21.30
C GLY A 189 15.88 -9.05 -19.93
N GLU A 190 16.03 -7.92 -19.24
CA GLU A 190 15.34 -7.63 -17.98
C GLU A 190 14.15 -6.67 -18.20
N SER A 191 13.08 -6.86 -17.41
CA SER A 191 11.88 -6.03 -17.49
C SER A 191 11.86 -5.00 -16.37
N PHE A 192 11.73 -3.73 -16.75
CA PHE A 192 11.70 -2.57 -15.87
C PHE A 192 10.32 -1.91 -15.92
N GLY A 193 9.86 -1.43 -14.77
CA GLY A 193 8.73 -0.52 -14.68
C GLY A 193 9.25 0.90 -14.67
N LYS A 194 8.73 1.72 -15.58
CA LYS A 194 9.04 3.15 -15.68
C LYS A 194 7.81 3.96 -15.31
N LEU A 195 7.93 4.72 -14.23
CA LEU A 195 6.94 5.68 -13.77
C LEU A 195 7.36 7.08 -14.23
N ASP A 196 6.62 7.64 -15.18
CA ASP A 196 6.82 9.00 -15.71
C ASP A 196 5.83 9.95 -15.05
N MET A 197 6.31 11.09 -14.51
CA MET A 197 5.44 12.09 -13.90
C MET A 197 4.70 12.98 -14.91
N ASN A 198 5.01 12.85 -16.20
CA ASN A 198 4.48 13.67 -17.31
C ASN A 198 4.57 15.17 -17.04
N ARG A 199 5.67 15.61 -16.43
CA ARG A 199 5.89 17.03 -16.15
C ARG A 199 6.05 17.78 -17.47
N ALA A 200 5.33 18.89 -17.61
CA ALA A 200 5.57 19.83 -18.68
C ALA A 200 7.03 20.30 -18.61
N ALA A 201 7.72 20.29 -19.75
CA ALA A 201 9.07 20.84 -19.85
C ALA A 201 9.06 22.26 -19.28
N PRO A 202 10.07 22.67 -18.49
CA PRO A 202 10.18 24.05 -18.05
C PRO A 202 10.10 24.95 -19.28
N LEU A 203 9.17 25.90 -19.28
CA LEU A 203 9.19 26.96 -20.27
C LEU A 203 10.51 27.71 -20.04
N ASN A 204 11.45 27.59 -20.97
CA ASN A 204 12.63 28.45 -21.01
C ASN A 204 12.12 29.88 -21.25
N LEU A 205 11.89 30.63 -20.16
CA LEU A 205 11.58 32.06 -20.17
C LEU A 205 12.87 32.87 -20.21
#